data_AF-A0A954YY94-F1
#
_entry.id   AF-A0A954YY94-F1
#
_cell.length_a   1.000
_cell.length_b   1.000
_cell.length_c   1.000
_cell.angle_alpha   90.00
_cell.angle_beta   90.00
_cell.angle_gamma   90.00
#
_symmetry.space_group_name_H-M   'P 1'
#
loop_
_entity.id
_entity.type
_entity.pdbx_description
1 polymer ?
#
loop_
_entity_poly.entity_id
_entity_poly.type
_entity_poly.pdbx_seq_one_letter_code
_entity_poly.pdbx_strand_id
1 'polypeptide(L)'
;MELPRRERQDELLRPGELTALRDRLRAKAPNHDLTTVVACAFDHRTRMLPFIYADMKMAPAGSRAIGAAMLDAGFEKTRIVLQQWNRNFRPSRMRLDNRIPDLFLVSSMQLHADACRDLIRDASRIDEANRPLVIAGGPKFIYEPWDAFSPDPK
;
A
#
# COMPACT_ATOMS: atom_id res chain seq x y z
N MET A 1 -19.86 -4.67 15.23
CA MET A 1 -20.74 -3.72 14.52
C MET A 1 -20.28 -3.71 13.08
N GLU A 2 -21.07 -4.24 12.14
CA GLU A 2 -20.70 -4.22 10.72
C GLU A 2 -20.84 -2.77 10.21
N LEU A 3 -19.75 -2.21 9.68
CA LEU A 3 -19.76 -0.89 9.07
C LEU A 3 -20.30 -1.02 7.63
N PRO A 4 -21.05 -0.02 7.13
CA PRO A 4 -21.73 -0.12 5.84
C PRO A 4 -20.74 -0.21 4.67
N ARG A 5 -21.06 -1.07 3.69
CA ARG A 5 -20.34 -1.17 2.41
C ARG A 5 -20.59 0.09 1.56
N ARG A 6 -19.58 0.55 0.80
CA ARG A 6 -19.72 1.68 -0.15
C ARG A 6 -20.66 1.35 -1.31
N GLU A 7 -21.41 2.37 -1.75
CA GLU A 7 -22.28 2.32 -2.93
C GLU A 7 -21.48 2.18 -4.23
N ARG A 8 -22.08 1.55 -5.26
CA ARG A 8 -21.38 1.18 -6.50
C ARG A 8 -20.86 2.37 -7.32
N GLN A 9 -21.43 3.56 -7.12
CA GLN A 9 -21.08 4.81 -7.83
C GLN A 9 -20.31 5.80 -6.96
N ASP A 10 -19.77 5.34 -5.82
CA ASP A 10 -18.91 6.14 -4.97
C ASP A 10 -17.51 6.24 -5.61
N GLU A 11 -17.44 7.00 -6.70
CA GLU A 11 -16.22 7.28 -7.46
C GLU A 11 -15.23 8.02 -6.56
N LEU A 12 -14.02 7.44 -6.41
CA LEU A 12 -13.00 8.04 -5.56
C LEU A 12 -12.47 9.37 -6.12
N LEU A 13 -12.44 9.51 -7.45
CA LEU A 13 -11.91 10.68 -8.15
C LEU A 13 -12.68 10.92 -9.45
N ARG A 14 -13.13 12.16 -9.65
CA ARG A 14 -13.71 12.64 -10.91
C ARG A 14 -12.64 12.77 -11.99
N PRO A 15 -12.99 12.79 -13.29
CA PRO A 15 -12.04 13.03 -14.36
C PRO A 15 -11.19 14.29 -14.10
N GLY A 16 -9.86 14.14 -14.18
CA GLY A 16 -8.90 15.22 -13.96
C GLY A 16 -8.43 15.43 -12.51
N GLU A 17 -9.14 14.91 -11.51
CA GLU A 17 -8.78 15.13 -10.09
C GLU A 17 -7.44 14.49 -9.72
N LEU A 18 -7.11 13.33 -10.30
CA LEU A 18 -5.80 12.70 -10.07
C LEU A 18 -4.64 13.57 -10.58
N THR A 19 -4.80 14.20 -11.74
CA THR A 19 -3.80 15.11 -12.31
C THR A 19 -3.64 16.35 -11.43
N ALA A 20 -4.76 16.97 -11.04
CA ALA A 20 -4.75 18.13 -10.15
C ALA A 20 -4.12 17.80 -8.77
N LEU A 21 -4.36 16.59 -8.25
CA LEU A 21 -3.72 16.12 -7.02
C LEU A 21 -2.21 15.99 -7.20
N ARG A 22 -1.74 15.40 -8.30
CA ARG A 22 -0.30 15.27 -8.62
C ARG A 22 0.36 16.63 -8.76
N ASP A 23 -0.26 17.59 -9.44
CA ASP A 23 0.30 18.94 -9.60
C ASP A 23 0.42 19.68 -8.26
N ARG A 24 -0.59 19.57 -7.39
CA ARG A 24 -0.53 20.10 -6.02
C ARG A 24 0.58 19.46 -5.20
N LEU A 25 0.76 18.15 -5.32
CA LEU A 25 1.83 17.43 -4.63
C LEU A 25 3.21 17.85 -5.17
N ARG A 26 3.34 17.99 -6.49
CA ARG A 26 4.57 18.45 -7.16
C ARG A 26 4.99 19.84 -6.71
N ALA A 27 4.05 20.77 -6.52
CA ALA A 27 4.34 22.09 -6.00
C ALA A 27 4.91 22.06 -4.55
N LYS A 28 4.61 21.01 -3.78
CA LYS A 28 5.08 20.86 -2.40
C LYS A 28 6.34 20.00 -2.26
N ALA A 29 6.54 19.03 -3.15
CA ALA A 29 7.60 18.03 -3.03
C ALA A 29 9.00 18.60 -2.79
N PRO A 30 9.46 19.70 -3.45
CA PRO A 30 10.79 20.26 -3.21
C PRO A 30 11.06 20.70 -1.76
N ASN A 31 10.00 20.97 -0.98
CA ASN A 31 10.11 21.39 0.42
C ASN A 31 10.18 20.20 1.41
N HIS A 32 10.18 18.96 0.91
CA HIS A 32 10.07 17.77 1.72
C HIS A 32 11.02 16.66 1.25
N ASP A 33 11.79 16.08 2.17
CA ASP A 33 12.61 14.89 1.91
C ASP A 33 11.89 13.62 2.40
N LEU A 34 10.71 13.32 1.85
CA LEU A 34 9.92 12.15 2.27
C LEU A 34 10.39 10.87 1.60
N THR A 35 10.50 9.82 2.40
CA THR A 35 10.78 8.44 1.98
C THR A 35 9.50 7.61 2.03
N THR A 36 9.23 6.86 0.97
CA THR A 36 7.99 6.07 0.84
C THR A 36 8.26 4.64 0.40
N VAL A 37 7.55 3.69 1.00
CA VAL A 37 7.48 2.31 0.52
C VAL A 37 6.05 1.97 0.13
N VAL A 38 5.86 1.47 -1.09
CA VAL A 38 4.59 0.95 -1.62
C VAL A 38 4.65 -0.58 -1.67
N ALA A 39 3.93 -1.25 -0.79
CA ALA A 39 3.84 -2.70 -0.74
C ALA A 39 2.59 -3.24 -1.44
N CYS A 40 2.77 -4.28 -2.26
CA CYS A 40 1.68 -5.19 -2.62
C CYS A 40 1.73 -6.39 -1.66
N ALA A 41 0.69 -6.53 -0.83
CA ALA A 41 0.52 -7.71 0.01
C ALA A 41 0.20 -8.93 -0.87
N PHE A 42 0.79 -10.08 -0.55
CA PHE A 42 0.62 -11.30 -1.33
C PHE A 42 0.80 -12.53 -0.45
N ASP A 43 -0.21 -13.39 -0.41
CA ASP A 43 -0.13 -14.72 0.18
C ASP A 43 0.05 -15.77 -0.93
N HIS A 44 1.14 -16.53 -0.85
CA HIS A 44 1.42 -17.61 -1.79
C HIS A 44 0.47 -18.81 -1.65
N ARG A 45 -0.23 -18.94 -0.52
CA ARG A 45 -1.23 -19.99 -0.26
C ARG A 45 -2.55 -19.72 -0.97
N THR A 46 -2.81 -18.47 -1.31
CA THR A 46 -4.08 -18.01 -1.89
C THR A 46 -3.96 -17.83 -3.41
N ARG A 47 -2.93 -18.42 -4.03
CA ARG A 47 -2.77 -18.46 -5.48
C ARG A 47 -3.96 -19.18 -6.09
N MET A 48 -4.65 -18.50 -7.00
CA MET A 48 -5.76 -19.04 -7.76
C MET A 48 -5.36 -19.18 -9.24
N LEU A 49 -6.22 -19.84 -10.03
CA LEU A 49 -6.08 -20.10 -11.48
C LEU A 49 -5.21 -21.32 -11.84
N PRO A 50 -5.45 -21.94 -13.02
CA PRO A 50 -4.77 -23.17 -13.42
C PRO A 50 -3.30 -22.96 -13.81
N PHE A 51 -2.88 -21.71 -14.04
CA PHE A 51 -1.53 -21.39 -14.48
C PHE A 51 -0.60 -21.15 -13.30
N ILE A 52 -0.03 -22.24 -12.79
CA ILE A 52 0.96 -22.20 -11.71
C ILE A 52 2.10 -21.24 -12.12
N TYR A 53 2.45 -20.31 -11.22
CA TYR A 53 3.48 -19.27 -11.40
C TYR A 53 3.14 -18.14 -12.37
N ALA A 54 1.95 -18.06 -12.96
CA ALA A 54 1.56 -16.89 -13.76
C ALA A 54 1.58 -15.61 -12.91
N ASP A 55 1.18 -15.71 -11.63
CA ASP A 55 1.27 -14.63 -10.64
C ASP A 55 2.70 -14.07 -10.51
N MET A 56 3.72 -14.94 -10.60
CA MET A 56 5.12 -14.55 -10.50
C MET A 56 5.64 -13.80 -11.73
N LYS A 57 4.91 -13.81 -12.84
CA LYS A 57 5.28 -13.13 -14.09
C LYS A 57 4.51 -11.82 -14.29
N MET A 58 3.51 -11.54 -13.46
CA MET A 58 2.68 -10.35 -13.57
C MET A 58 3.02 -9.34 -12.48
N ALA A 59 3.41 -8.13 -12.87
CA ALA A 59 3.63 -7.06 -11.92
C ALA A 59 2.28 -6.40 -11.54
N PRO A 60 1.91 -6.30 -10.25
CA PRO A 60 0.65 -5.68 -9.83
C PRO A 60 0.56 -4.22 -10.28
N ALA A 61 -0.43 -3.91 -11.13
CA ALA A 61 -0.59 -2.59 -11.72
C ALA A 61 -0.88 -1.51 -10.66
N GLY A 62 -1.66 -1.83 -9.62
CA GLY A 62 -2.05 -0.86 -8.58
C GLY A 62 -0.85 -0.26 -7.84
N SER A 63 -0.03 -1.10 -7.19
CA SER A 63 1.18 -0.64 -6.48
C SER A 63 2.16 0.08 -7.40
N ARG A 64 2.26 -0.36 -8.67
CA ARG A 64 3.07 0.32 -9.68
C ARG A 64 2.54 1.69 -10.06
N ALA A 65 1.23 1.84 -10.23
CA ALA A 65 0.60 3.11 -10.58
C ALA A 65 0.79 4.15 -9.46
N ILE A 66 0.64 3.74 -8.20
CA ILE A 66 0.93 4.61 -7.05
C ILE A 66 2.40 4.99 -7.01
N GLY A 67 3.33 4.05 -7.14
CA GLY A 67 4.76 4.37 -7.16
C GLY A 67 5.14 5.31 -8.31
N ALA A 68 4.57 5.13 -9.50
CA ALA A 68 4.77 6.03 -10.64
C ALA A 68 4.19 7.43 -10.38
N ALA A 69 3.01 7.53 -9.75
CA ALA A 69 2.41 8.81 -9.39
C ALA A 69 3.22 9.56 -8.31
N MET A 70 3.79 8.85 -7.33
CA MET A 70 4.68 9.43 -6.33
C MET A 70 5.95 10.01 -6.98
N LEU A 71 6.59 9.24 -7.86
CA LEU A 71 7.77 9.68 -8.60
C LEU A 71 7.48 10.91 -9.46
N ASP A 72 6.37 10.88 -10.22
CA ASP A 72 5.95 12.00 -11.06
C ASP A 72 5.58 13.28 -10.28
N ALA A 73 5.10 13.11 -9.05
CA ALA A 73 4.86 14.21 -8.12
C ALA A 73 6.15 14.73 -7.45
N GLY A 74 7.33 14.19 -7.77
CA GLY A 74 8.62 14.64 -7.24
C GLY A 74 9.09 13.93 -5.96
N PHE A 75 8.41 12.87 -5.51
CA PHE A 75 8.85 12.06 -4.36
C PHE A 75 9.75 10.91 -4.82
N GLU A 76 10.98 11.25 -5.19
CA GLU A 76 11.94 10.33 -5.82
C GLU A 76 12.37 9.16 -4.92
N LYS A 77 12.34 9.38 -3.60
CA LYS A 77 12.65 8.35 -2.59
C LYS A 77 11.47 7.41 -2.34
N THR A 78 10.93 6.85 -3.42
CA THR A 78 9.83 5.89 -3.42
C THR A 78 10.30 4.51 -3.86
N ARG A 79 10.01 3.47 -3.09
CA ARG A 79 10.29 2.07 -3.45
C ARG A 79 9.02 1.24 -3.51
N ILE A 80 8.89 0.44 -4.55
CA ILE A 80 7.82 -0.55 -4.67
C ILE A 80 8.36 -1.90 -4.19
N VAL A 81 7.64 -2.54 -3.27
CA VAL A 81 7.92 -3.90 -2.80
C VAL A 81 6.74 -4.78 -3.15
N LEU A 82 7.00 -5.88 -3.84
CA LEU A 82 5.96 -6.84 -4.23
C LEU A 82 6.21 -8.13 -3.44
N GLN A 83 5.35 -8.48 -2.48
CA GLN A 83 5.55 -9.69 -1.67
C GLN A 83 5.57 -10.96 -2.51
N GLN A 84 4.91 -10.96 -3.67
CA GLN A 84 5.02 -12.04 -4.66
C GLN A 84 6.48 -12.38 -5.01
N TRP A 85 7.38 -11.38 -5.06
CA TRP A 85 8.79 -11.55 -5.38
C TRP A 85 9.70 -11.40 -4.17
N ASN A 86 9.24 -10.72 -3.11
CA ASN A 86 9.94 -10.54 -1.85
C ASN A 86 9.11 -11.07 -0.68
N ARG A 87 9.01 -12.40 -0.60
CA ARG A 87 8.15 -13.11 0.35
C ARG A 87 8.42 -12.78 1.82
N ASN A 88 9.68 -12.51 2.17
CA ASN A 88 10.12 -12.29 3.55
C ASN A 88 10.19 -10.80 3.91
N PHE A 89 9.54 -9.93 3.14
CA PHE A 89 9.48 -8.51 3.44
C PHE A 89 8.83 -8.25 4.79
N ARG A 90 9.52 -7.47 5.64
CA ARG A 90 9.07 -7.08 6.98
C ARG A 90 9.16 -5.55 7.13
N PRO A 91 8.05 -4.82 7.25
CA PRO A 91 8.04 -3.37 7.44
C PRO A 91 8.89 -2.90 8.61
N SER A 92 8.93 -3.65 9.72
CA SER A 92 9.78 -3.35 10.89
C SER A 92 11.28 -3.29 10.59
N ARG A 93 11.71 -3.89 9.48
CA ARG A 93 13.12 -3.95 9.04
C ARG A 93 13.38 -3.14 7.77
N MET A 94 12.37 -2.51 7.19
CA MET A 94 12.54 -1.79 5.94
C MET A 94 13.41 -0.55 6.16
N ARG A 95 14.35 -0.31 5.25
CA ARG A 95 15.22 0.87 5.30
C ARG A 95 15.32 1.48 3.91
N LEU A 96 15.20 2.80 3.86
CA LEU A 96 15.55 3.61 2.70
C LEU A 96 16.42 4.75 3.22
N ASP A 97 17.57 4.99 2.59
CA ASP A 97 18.59 5.93 3.08
C ASP A 97 18.96 5.67 4.57
N ASN A 98 19.11 4.39 4.93
CA ASN A 98 19.40 3.93 6.30
C ASN A 98 18.38 4.30 7.39
N ARG A 99 17.19 4.83 7.04
CA ARG A 99 16.11 5.15 7.99
C ARG A 99 14.82 4.37 7.71
N ILE A 100 13.95 4.26 8.72
CA ILE A 100 12.57 3.78 8.48
C ILE A 100 11.90 4.82 7.56
N PRO A 101 11.19 4.40 6.50
CA PRO A 101 10.45 5.30 5.64
C PRO A 101 9.42 6.15 6.39
N ASP A 102 9.16 7.36 5.91
CA ASP A 102 8.14 8.25 6.49
C ASP A 102 6.71 7.75 6.17
N LEU A 103 6.53 7.12 5.01
CA LEU A 103 5.25 6.54 4.58
C LEU A 103 5.36 5.06 4.23
N PHE A 104 4.36 4.29 4.66
CA PHE A 104 4.16 2.90 4.27
C PHE A 104 2.77 2.72 3.64
N LEU A 105 2.74 2.61 2.32
CA LEU A 105 1.52 2.44 1.53
C LEU A 105 1.34 0.94 1.25
N VAL A 106 0.30 0.32 1.76
CA VAL A 106 0.05 -1.12 1.57
C VAL A 106 -1.26 -1.34 0.82
N SER A 107 -1.19 -2.14 -0.26
CA SER A 107 -2.34 -2.50 -1.07
C SER A 107 -2.58 -4.00 -1.02
N SER A 108 -3.85 -4.40 -0.94
CA SER A 108 -4.23 -5.81 -0.92
C SER A 108 -5.56 -6.08 -1.65
N MET A 109 -5.65 -7.29 -2.22
CA MET A 109 -6.91 -7.91 -2.62
C MET A 109 -7.51 -8.67 -1.43
N GLN A 110 -8.83 -8.92 -1.43
CA GLN A 110 -9.50 -9.66 -0.35
C GLN A 110 -8.80 -10.99 -0.01
N LEU A 111 -8.41 -11.73 -1.04
CA LEU A 111 -7.77 -13.04 -0.88
C LEU A 111 -6.36 -12.97 -0.26
N HIS A 112 -5.73 -11.80 -0.20
CA HIS A 112 -4.44 -11.57 0.46
C HIS A 112 -4.58 -10.76 1.76
N ALA A 113 -5.78 -10.71 2.36
CA ALA A 113 -6.07 -9.88 3.53
C ALA A 113 -5.16 -10.21 4.71
N ASP A 114 -4.93 -11.48 5.02
CA ASP A 114 -4.11 -11.89 6.16
C ASP A 114 -2.65 -11.46 5.99
N ALA A 115 -2.06 -11.63 4.80
CA ALA A 115 -0.72 -11.12 4.50
C ALA A 115 -0.64 -9.59 4.66
N CYS A 116 -1.71 -8.87 4.33
CA CYS A 116 -1.78 -7.43 4.54
C CYS A 116 -1.87 -7.05 6.02
N ARG A 117 -2.68 -7.76 6.81
CA ARG A 117 -2.78 -7.56 8.26
C ARG A 117 -1.44 -7.83 8.94
N ASP A 118 -0.74 -8.87 8.53
CA ASP A 118 0.59 -9.19 9.04
C ASP A 118 1.61 -8.07 8.76
N LEU A 119 1.58 -7.48 7.56
CA LEU A 119 2.42 -6.31 7.24
C LEU A 119 2.09 -5.11 8.13
N ILE A 120 0.80 -4.79 8.31
CA ILE A 120 0.36 -3.66 9.15
C ILE A 120 0.77 -3.91 10.61
N ARG A 121 0.52 -5.11 11.13
CA ARG A 121 0.91 -5.53 12.50
C ARG A 121 2.43 -5.43 12.70
N ASP A 122 3.22 -5.85 11.71
CA ASP A 122 4.68 -5.73 11.78
C ASP A 122 5.14 -4.27 11.76
N ALA A 123 4.52 -3.40 10.96
CA ALA A 123 4.78 -1.96 10.98
C ALA A 123 4.41 -1.33 12.34
N SER A 124 3.33 -1.78 12.99
CA SER A 124 2.94 -1.31 14.32
C SER A 124 3.93 -1.66 15.43
N ARG A 125 4.85 -2.61 15.21
CA ARG A 125 5.92 -2.94 16.17
C ARG A 125 7.08 -1.94 16.14
N ILE A 126 7.14 -1.07 15.13
CA ILE A 126 8.13 -0.01 15.07
C ILE A 126 7.84 0.98 16.21
N ASP A 127 8.91 1.42 16.86
CA ASP A 127 8.90 2.48 17.86
C ASP A 127 8.07 3.68 17.37
N GLU A 128 7.21 4.22 18.23
CA GLU A 128 6.20 5.20 17.85
C GLU A 128 6.82 6.46 17.24
N ALA A 129 7.95 6.91 17.77
CA ALA A 129 8.65 8.10 17.26
C ALA A 129 9.23 7.91 15.85
N ASN A 130 9.35 6.66 15.38
CA ASN A 130 9.93 6.30 14.09
C ASN A 130 8.94 5.56 13.17
N ARG A 131 7.69 5.39 13.60
CA ARG A 131 6.69 4.59 12.88
C ARG A 131 6.22 5.35 11.63
N PRO A 132 6.20 4.72 10.45
CA PRO A 132 5.67 5.35 9.25
C PRO A 132 4.19 5.68 9.40
N LEU A 133 3.73 6.69 8.67
CA LEU A 133 2.30 6.81 8.37
C LEU A 133 1.89 5.64 7.48
N VAL A 134 1.02 4.76 8.00
CA VAL A 134 0.51 3.61 7.25
C VAL A 134 -0.76 4.01 6.52
N ILE A 135 -0.78 3.86 5.20
CA ILE A 135 -1.96 4.04 4.35
C ILE A 135 -2.33 2.70 3.73
N ALA A 136 -3.50 2.19 4.07
CA ALA A 136 -4.02 0.94 3.55
C ALA A 136 -5.00 1.19 2.39
N GLY A 137 -4.87 0.44 1.30
CA GLY A 137 -5.69 0.61 0.11
C GLY A 137 -5.85 -0.65 -0.73
N GLY A 138 -6.28 -0.46 -1.97
CA GLY A 138 -6.61 -1.56 -2.88
C GLY A 138 -8.01 -2.14 -2.66
N PRO A 139 -8.37 -3.20 -3.40
CA PRO A 139 -9.71 -3.77 -3.38
C PRO A 139 -10.20 -4.20 -1.99
N LYS A 140 -9.31 -4.63 -1.09
CA LYS A 140 -9.70 -4.97 0.29
C LYS A 140 -10.31 -3.76 1.01
N PHE A 141 -9.55 -2.67 1.10
CA PHE A 141 -9.92 -1.55 1.96
C PHE A 141 -10.83 -0.52 1.30
N ILE A 142 -10.99 -0.56 -0.03
CA ILE A 142 -12.04 0.25 -0.68
C ILE A 142 -13.44 -0.27 -0.33
N TYR A 143 -13.62 -1.59 -0.22
CA TYR A 143 -14.91 -2.20 0.10
C TYR A 143 -15.10 -2.46 1.59
N GLU A 144 -14.02 -2.80 2.30
CA GLU A 144 -14.04 -3.17 3.72
C GLU A 144 -13.04 -2.33 4.53
N PRO A 145 -13.14 -0.99 4.53
CA PRO A 145 -12.17 -0.10 5.21
C PRO A 145 -12.12 -0.33 6.73
N TRP A 146 -13.23 -0.77 7.33
CA TRP A 146 -13.32 -1.08 8.76
C TRP A 146 -12.32 -2.13 9.22
N ASP A 147 -11.89 -3.02 8.34
CA ASP A 147 -10.93 -4.07 8.68
C ASP A 147 -9.52 -3.52 8.99
N ALA A 148 -9.21 -2.29 8.55
CA ALA A 148 -7.98 -1.61 8.94
C ALA A 148 -8.05 -0.97 10.34
N PHE A 149 -9.26 -0.73 10.85
CA PHE A 149 -9.51 0.03 12.07
C PHE A 149 -10.23 -0.78 13.17
N SER A 150 -10.52 -2.05 12.90
CA SER A 150 -11.28 -2.90 13.83
C SER A 150 -10.54 -3.05 15.17
N PRO A 151 -11.21 -2.77 16.31
CA PRO A 151 -10.63 -2.98 17.64
C PRO A 151 -10.56 -4.45 18.03
N ASP A 152 -11.15 -5.35 17.22
CA ASP A 152 -11.06 -6.81 17.40
C ASP A 152 -10.10 -7.38 16.34
N PRO A 153 -8.79 -7.45 16.64
CA PRO A 153 -7.82 -8.07 15.75
C PRO A 153 -7.95 -9.58 15.86
N LYS A 154 -8.86 -10.18 15.08
CA LYS A 154 -8.80 -11.64 14.87
C LYS A 154 -7.54 -12.04 14.10
#